data_AF-A0A6S7JL40-F1
#
_entry.id   AF-A0A6S7JL40-F1
#
_cell.length_a   1.000
_cell.length_b   1.000
_cell.length_c   1.000
_cell.angle_alpha   90.00
_cell.angle_beta   90.00
_cell.angle_gamma   90.00
#
_symmetry.space_group_name_H-M   'P 1'
#
loop_
_entity.id
_entity.type
_entity.pdbx_description
1 polymer ?
#
loop_
_entity_poly.entity_id
_entity_poly.type
_entity_poly.pdbx_seq_one_letter_code
_entity_poly.pdbx_strand_id
1 'polypeptide(L)'
;MSKSSGTISAEETKQLENNENRVSQGVEQISGGEIQELNVLSPEHGTNMEEEISELYKVRDISTNKLSQLASEVCCLLMGKCVNTSWRNAVLIMDKHTIAWKEFVGVHERLIQVLNSESEKRMACAEYGQQQNRKLELDAKLKEWRKSKEAEHLDEIESKKSHKSSKSGSSCGSSASTKLSR
;
A
#
# COMPACT_ATOMS: atom_id res chain seq x y z
N MET A 1 -17.19 33.10 -22.13
CA MET A 1 -17.15 32.96 -20.66
C MET A 1 -16.77 31.52 -20.36
N SER A 2 -15.76 31.12 -19.58
CA SER A 2 -14.50 31.70 -19.09
C SER A 2 -13.62 30.47 -18.84
N LYS A 3 -12.35 30.48 -19.30
CA LYS A 3 -11.37 29.44 -19.00
C LYS A 3 -10.83 29.70 -17.59
N SER A 4 -11.06 28.80 -16.63
CA SER A 4 -10.45 28.89 -15.30
C SER A 4 -9.00 28.37 -15.39
N SER A 5 -8.03 29.28 -15.38
CA SER A 5 -6.61 28.94 -15.14
C SER A 5 -6.40 28.87 -13.63
N GLY A 6 -6.11 27.69 -13.11
CA GLY A 6 -5.68 27.51 -11.73
C GLY A 6 -4.25 28.02 -11.58
N THR A 7 -4.08 29.17 -10.94
CA THR A 7 -2.80 29.63 -10.41
C THR A 7 -2.45 28.83 -9.17
N ILE A 8 -1.33 28.13 -9.22
CA ILE A 8 -0.71 27.41 -8.12
C ILE A 8 -0.30 28.43 -7.05
N SER A 9 -0.56 28.16 -5.77
CA SER A 9 -0.31 29.12 -4.69
C SER A 9 1.20 29.32 -4.48
N ALA A 10 1.62 30.54 -4.13
CA ALA A 10 3.03 30.87 -3.85
C ALA A 10 3.65 30.00 -2.73
N GLU A 11 2.80 29.41 -1.89
CA GLU A 11 3.20 28.50 -0.81
C GLU A 11 3.53 27.09 -1.32
N GLU A 12 2.88 26.63 -2.39
CA GLU A 12 3.17 25.36 -3.06
C GLU A 12 4.45 25.45 -3.90
N THR A 13 4.74 26.60 -4.51
CA THR A 13 5.98 26.83 -5.25
C THR A 13 7.21 26.77 -4.34
N LYS A 14 7.09 27.30 -3.11
CA LYS A 14 8.17 27.31 -2.13
C LYS A 14 8.46 25.92 -1.54
N GLN A 15 7.46 25.04 -1.46
CA GLN A 15 7.68 23.64 -1.04
C GLN A 15 8.36 22.82 -2.14
N LEU A 16 8.02 23.06 -3.41
CA LEU A 16 8.68 22.40 -4.55
C LEU A 16 10.16 22.78 -4.65
N GLU A 17 10.48 24.07 -4.53
CA GLU A 17 11.86 24.57 -4.56
C GLU A 17 12.71 24.03 -3.40
N ASN A 18 12.12 23.89 -2.20
CA ASN A 18 12.83 23.32 -1.05
C ASN A 18 13.06 21.80 -1.18
N ASN A 19 12.17 21.09 -1.88
CA ASN A 19 12.36 19.66 -2.18
C ASN A 19 13.40 19.43 -3.28
N GLU A 20 13.44 20.28 -4.32
CA GLU A 20 14.46 20.21 -5.36
C GLU A 20 15.87 20.46 -4.80
N ASN A 21 16.04 21.47 -3.93
CA ASN A 21 17.33 21.76 -3.31
C ASN A 21 17.84 20.63 -2.41
N ARG A 22 16.95 19.90 -1.72
CA ARG A 22 17.32 18.74 -0.89
C ARG A 22 17.74 17.52 -1.73
N VAL A 23 17.13 17.35 -2.90
CA VAL A 23 17.51 16.28 -3.85
C VAL A 23 18.87 16.59 -4.47
N SER A 24 19.12 17.83 -4.88
CA SER A 24 20.40 18.25 -5.47
C SER A 24 21.57 18.13 -4.50
N GLN A 25 21.39 18.51 -3.23
CA GLN A 25 22.45 18.35 -2.21
C GLN A 25 22.74 16.88 -1.84
N GLY A 26 21.75 15.99 -1.95
CA GLY A 26 21.96 14.56 -1.78
C GLY A 26 22.79 13.93 -2.90
N VAL A 27 22.71 14.48 -4.11
CA VAL A 27 23.46 13.99 -5.29
C VAL A 27 24.93 14.44 -5.27
N GLU A 28 25.21 15.67 -4.82
CA GLU A 28 26.58 16.19 -4.73
C GLU A 28 27.41 15.52 -3.62
N GLN A 29 26.79 15.05 -2.54
CA GLN A 29 27.51 14.32 -1.48
C GLN A 29 27.91 12.89 -1.90
N ILE A 30 27.30 12.34 -2.94
CA ILE A 30 27.61 10.99 -3.46
C ILE A 30 28.69 11.06 -4.55
N SER A 31 28.88 12.21 -5.22
CA SER A 31 29.81 12.37 -6.35
C SER A 31 31.25 12.74 -5.97
N GLY A 32 31.55 12.93 -4.67
CA GLY A 32 32.88 13.34 -4.19
C GLY A 32 33.92 12.23 -4.04
N GLY A 33 33.60 10.97 -4.36
CA GLY A 33 34.52 9.83 -4.30
C GLY A 33 35.11 9.52 -5.67
N GLU A 34 36.43 9.67 -5.81
CA GLU A 34 37.24 9.38 -7.00
C GLU A 34 36.82 8.10 -7.74
N ILE A 35 36.57 8.21 -9.05
CA ILE A 35 36.52 7.06 -9.96
C ILE A 35 37.72 7.18 -10.90
N GLN A 36 38.72 6.34 -10.65
CA GLN A 36 39.81 6.05 -11.58
C GLN A 36 39.25 5.35 -12.83
N GLU A 37 39.68 5.83 -14.00
CA GLU A 37 39.45 5.17 -15.28
C GLU A 37 40.01 3.75 -15.27
N LEU A 38 39.16 2.75 -15.49
CA LEU A 38 39.58 1.40 -15.88
C LEU A 38 38.85 1.00 -17.16
N ASN A 39 39.60 1.17 -18.24
CA ASN A 39 39.24 0.83 -19.61
C ASN A 39 39.60 -0.66 -19.84
N VAL A 40 38.63 -1.59 -19.79
CA VAL A 40 38.74 -2.92 -20.43
C VAL A 40 37.34 -3.39 -20.87
N LEU A 41 37.17 -3.51 -22.20
CA LEU A 41 36.05 -4.15 -22.87
C LEU A 41 35.92 -5.63 -22.49
N SER A 42 34.70 -6.07 -22.18
CA SER A 42 34.28 -7.48 -22.30
C SER A 42 32.86 -7.52 -22.91
N PRO A 43 32.69 -8.01 -24.15
CA PRO A 43 31.39 -7.98 -24.85
C PRO A 43 30.29 -8.82 -24.20
N GLU A 44 30.64 -9.82 -23.39
CA GLU A 44 29.64 -10.72 -22.76
C GLU A 44 28.91 -10.11 -21.56
N HIS A 45 29.44 -9.03 -20.97
CA HIS A 45 28.74 -8.30 -19.90
C HIS A 45 27.65 -7.36 -20.42
N GLY A 46 27.74 -6.93 -21.70
CA GLY A 46 26.74 -6.05 -22.30
C GLY A 46 25.42 -6.76 -22.58
N THR A 47 25.47 -7.95 -23.17
CA THR A 47 24.28 -8.74 -23.53
C THR A 47 23.52 -9.24 -22.30
N ASN A 48 24.24 -9.65 -21.25
CA ASN A 48 23.62 -10.12 -19.99
C ASN A 48 22.89 -8.98 -19.25
N MET A 49 23.46 -7.76 -19.24
CA MET A 49 22.79 -6.61 -18.64
C MET A 49 21.57 -6.15 -19.44
N GLU A 50 21.64 -6.16 -20.78
CA GLU A 50 20.50 -5.84 -21.64
C GLU A 50 19.35 -6.86 -21.47
N GLU A 51 19.67 -8.15 -21.35
CA GLU A 51 18.71 -9.20 -21.03
C GLU A 51 18.09 -9.01 -19.63
N GLU A 52 18.91 -8.69 -18.62
CA GLU A 52 18.43 -8.40 -17.26
C GLU A 52 17.49 -7.19 -17.23
N ILE A 53 17.85 -6.09 -17.90
CA ILE A 53 17.01 -4.89 -18.01
C ILE A 53 15.66 -5.24 -18.66
N SER A 54 15.68 -5.98 -19.77
CA SER A 54 14.48 -6.42 -20.47
C SER A 54 13.57 -7.26 -19.58
N GLU A 55 14.13 -8.20 -18.81
CA GLU A 55 13.37 -9.04 -17.90
C GLU A 55 12.79 -8.23 -16.72
N LEU A 56 13.56 -7.29 -16.16
CA LEU A 56 13.09 -6.39 -15.11
C LEU A 56 11.92 -5.51 -15.56
N TYR A 57 11.94 -5.01 -16.81
CA TYR A 57 10.80 -4.29 -17.39
C TYR A 57 9.54 -5.17 -17.46
N LYS A 58 9.66 -6.43 -17.91
CA LYS A 58 8.51 -7.36 -17.93
C LYS A 58 7.97 -7.65 -16.53
N VAL A 59 8.86 -7.91 -15.57
CA VAL A 59 8.48 -8.19 -14.17
C VAL A 59 7.83 -6.95 -13.55
N ARG A 60 8.32 -5.75 -13.86
CA ARG A 60 7.74 -4.47 -13.45
C ARG A 60 6.33 -4.30 -14.01
N ASP A 61 6.11 -4.62 -15.28
CA ASP A 61 4.79 -4.52 -15.90
C ASP A 61 3.80 -5.52 -15.29
N ILE A 62 4.24 -6.76 -15.04
CA ILE A 62 3.44 -7.78 -14.33
C ILE A 62 3.07 -7.32 -12.91
N SER A 63 4.04 -6.80 -12.16
CA SER A 63 3.80 -6.29 -10.80
C SER A 63 2.91 -5.05 -10.80
N THR A 64 3.03 -4.16 -11.79
CA THR A 64 2.13 -3.01 -11.98
C THR A 64 0.69 -3.43 -12.27
N ASN A 65 0.51 -4.46 -13.10
CA ASN A 65 -0.81 -5.03 -13.38
C ASN A 65 -1.43 -5.67 -12.13
N LYS A 66 -0.64 -6.45 -11.39
CA LYS A 66 -1.04 -7.06 -10.11
C LYS A 66 -1.43 -5.99 -9.08
N LEU A 67 -0.66 -4.91 -8.97
CA LEU A 67 -0.99 -3.77 -8.12
C LEU A 67 -2.31 -3.12 -8.52
N SER A 68 -2.51 -2.87 -9.82
CA SER A 68 -3.73 -2.24 -10.34
C SER A 68 -4.97 -3.09 -10.09
N GLN A 69 -4.86 -4.42 -10.24
CA GLN A 69 -5.93 -5.36 -9.91
C GLN A 69 -6.27 -5.32 -8.40
N LEU A 70 -5.27 -5.45 -7.53
CA LEU A 70 -5.47 -5.45 -6.09
C LEU A 70 -5.99 -4.09 -5.58
N ALA A 71 -5.52 -2.98 -6.15
CA ALA A 71 -6.02 -1.65 -5.85
C ALA A 71 -7.51 -1.51 -6.24
N SER A 72 -7.93 -2.14 -7.35
CA SER A 72 -9.34 -2.18 -7.76
C SER A 72 -10.19 -3.00 -6.79
N GLU A 73 -9.68 -4.16 -6.34
CA GLU A 73 -10.34 -4.97 -5.30
C GLU A 73 -10.50 -4.18 -3.99
N VAL A 74 -9.45 -3.50 -3.54
CA VAL A 74 -9.50 -2.62 -2.37
C VAL A 74 -10.50 -1.48 -2.57
N CYS A 75 -10.53 -0.83 -3.73
CA CYS A 75 -11.51 0.22 -4.03
C CYS A 75 -12.95 -0.30 -3.98
N CYS A 76 -13.20 -1.51 -4.46
CA CYS A 76 -14.52 -2.13 -4.39
C CYS A 76 -14.95 -2.44 -2.94
N LEU A 77 -14.00 -2.80 -2.06
CA LEU A 77 -14.26 -2.91 -0.62
C LEU A 77 -14.61 -1.56 0.00
N LEU A 78 -13.82 -0.52 -0.32
CA LEU A 78 -14.01 0.83 0.20
C LEU A 78 -15.37 1.43 -0.20
N MET A 79 -15.80 1.20 -1.44
CA MET A 79 -17.10 1.68 -1.95
C MET A 79 -18.30 0.81 -1.53
N GLY A 80 -18.09 -0.24 -0.75
CA GLY A 80 -19.17 -1.17 -0.36
C GLY A 80 -19.78 -1.94 -1.54
N LYS A 81 -19.11 -1.96 -2.70
CA LYS A 81 -19.57 -2.66 -3.91
C LYS A 81 -19.34 -4.17 -3.82
N CYS A 82 -18.38 -4.61 -3.00
CA CYS A 82 -18.18 -6.01 -2.65
C CYS A 82 -19.11 -6.43 -1.50
N VAL A 83 -20.41 -6.52 -1.79
CA VAL A 83 -21.44 -6.96 -0.84
C VAL A 83 -21.09 -8.34 -0.29
N ASN A 84 -21.19 -8.53 1.04
CA ASN A 84 -20.86 -9.76 1.78
C ASN A 84 -19.37 -10.11 1.96
N THR A 85 -18.44 -9.17 1.78
CA THR A 85 -17.04 -9.46 2.13
C THR A 85 -16.87 -9.45 3.65
N SER A 86 -16.49 -10.59 4.22
CA SER A 86 -16.17 -10.67 5.65
C SER A 86 -14.99 -9.75 6.00
N TRP A 87 -14.96 -9.21 7.22
CA TRP A 87 -13.84 -8.40 7.71
C TRP A 87 -12.49 -9.08 7.49
N ARG A 88 -12.42 -10.40 7.75
CA ARG A 88 -11.23 -11.22 7.52
C ARG A 88 -10.78 -11.19 6.06
N ASN A 89 -11.71 -11.32 5.12
CA ASN A 89 -11.40 -11.27 3.69
C ASN A 89 -10.95 -9.87 3.26
N ALA A 90 -11.55 -8.81 3.82
CA ALA A 90 -11.12 -7.44 3.56
C ALA A 90 -9.68 -7.20 4.04
N VAL A 91 -9.33 -7.69 5.24
CA VAL A 91 -7.96 -7.64 5.77
C VAL A 91 -6.98 -8.38 4.86
N LEU A 92 -7.33 -9.59 4.41
CA LEU A 92 -6.48 -10.36 3.50
C LEU A 92 -6.21 -9.65 2.16
N ILE A 93 -7.22 -8.98 1.57
CA ILE A 93 -7.06 -8.23 0.32
C ILE A 93 -6.12 -7.03 0.54
N MET A 94 -6.25 -6.31 1.65
CA MET A 94 -5.35 -5.21 2.00
C MET A 94 -3.91 -5.67 2.21
N ASP A 95 -3.70 -6.82 2.85
CA ASP A 95 -2.38 -7.38 3.08
C ASP A 95 -1.73 -7.83 1.77
N LYS A 96 -2.51 -8.47 0.88
CA LYS A 96 -2.04 -8.83 -0.48
C LYS A 96 -1.59 -7.61 -1.27
N HIS A 97 -2.36 -6.51 -1.23
CA HIS A 97 -1.97 -5.25 -1.87
C HIS A 97 -0.65 -4.71 -1.29
N THR A 98 -0.47 -4.78 0.03
CA THR A 98 0.76 -4.33 0.70
C THR A 98 1.99 -5.16 0.30
N ILE A 99 1.83 -6.49 0.18
CA ILE A 99 2.90 -7.38 -0.28
C ILE A 99 3.25 -7.09 -1.74
N ALA A 100 2.25 -6.98 -2.62
CA ALA A 100 2.46 -6.66 -4.03
C ALA A 100 3.17 -5.30 -4.22
N TRP A 101 2.89 -4.32 -3.35
CA TRP A 101 3.62 -3.06 -3.35
C TRP A 101 5.11 -3.22 -3.04
N LYS A 102 5.45 -4.02 -2.01
CA LYS A 102 6.85 -4.27 -1.68
C LYS A 102 7.60 -4.97 -2.81
N GLU A 103 6.96 -5.93 -3.47
CA GLU A 103 7.50 -6.61 -4.66
C GLU A 103 7.78 -5.60 -5.78
N PHE A 104 6.80 -4.74 -6.10
CA PHE A 104 6.96 -3.68 -7.10
C PHE A 104 8.11 -2.71 -6.78
N VAL A 105 8.22 -2.27 -5.53
CA VAL A 105 9.32 -1.40 -5.07
C VAL A 105 10.66 -2.09 -5.29
N GLY A 106 10.81 -3.36 -4.90
CA GLY A 106 12.06 -4.09 -5.08
C GLY A 106 12.46 -4.25 -6.56
N VAL A 107 11.50 -4.49 -7.45
CA VAL A 107 11.75 -4.53 -8.90
C VAL A 107 12.18 -3.16 -9.43
N HIS A 108 11.53 -2.09 -8.99
CA HIS A 108 11.89 -0.73 -9.39
C HIS A 108 13.29 -0.33 -8.91
N GLU A 109 13.63 -0.60 -7.65
CA GLU A 109 14.97 -0.33 -7.10
C GLU A 109 16.05 -1.09 -7.87
N ARG A 110 15.79 -2.37 -8.20
CA ARG A 110 16.72 -3.16 -9.02
C ARG A 110 16.87 -2.59 -10.42
N LEU A 111 15.76 -2.18 -11.06
CA LEU A 111 15.77 -1.56 -12.38
C LEU A 111 16.64 -0.29 -12.38
N ILE A 112 16.48 0.61 -11.39
CA ILE A 112 17.28 1.84 -11.29
C ILE A 112 18.79 1.55 -11.14
N GLN A 113 19.16 0.46 -10.45
CA GLN A 113 20.56 0.07 -10.29
C GLN A 113 21.21 -0.39 -11.59
N VAL A 114 20.47 -1.08 -12.46
CA VAL A 114 21.01 -1.66 -13.70
C VAL A 114 20.90 -0.72 -14.92
N LEU A 115 20.07 0.32 -14.84
CA LEU A 115 19.95 1.30 -15.92
C LEU A 115 21.23 2.13 -16.03
N ASN A 116 21.78 2.18 -17.25
CA ASN A 116 23.06 2.82 -17.51
C ASN A 116 22.95 4.34 -17.71
N SER A 117 21.78 4.86 -18.10
CA SER A 117 21.60 6.29 -18.35
C SER A 117 20.73 6.98 -17.30
N GLU A 118 21.12 8.22 -16.96
CA GLU A 118 20.32 9.10 -16.11
C GLU A 118 18.99 9.51 -16.75
N SER A 119 18.88 9.45 -18.09
CA SER A 119 17.59 9.64 -18.77
C SER A 119 16.62 8.49 -18.49
N GLU A 120 17.07 7.24 -18.58
CA GLU A 120 16.22 6.08 -18.34
C GLU A 120 15.81 5.99 -16.87
N LYS A 121 16.74 6.26 -15.95
CA LYS A 121 16.44 6.34 -14.51
C LYS A 121 15.36 7.38 -14.22
N ARG A 122 15.46 8.58 -14.81
CA ARG A 122 14.43 9.62 -14.65
C ARG A 122 13.06 9.18 -15.15
N MET A 123 12.98 8.50 -16.29
CA MET A 123 11.70 7.97 -16.79
C MET A 123 11.13 6.90 -15.86
N ALA A 124 11.95 5.93 -15.43
CA ALA A 124 11.54 4.89 -14.50
C ALA A 124 11.06 5.47 -13.16
N CYS A 125 11.74 6.49 -12.64
CA CYS A 125 11.35 7.20 -11.41
C CYS A 125 10.02 7.96 -11.58
N ALA A 126 9.76 8.56 -12.74
CA ALA A 126 8.50 9.25 -13.00
C ALA A 126 7.29 8.28 -12.96
N GLU A 127 7.44 7.10 -13.57
CA GLU A 127 6.42 6.04 -13.52
C GLU A 127 6.22 5.49 -12.10
N TYR A 128 7.31 5.29 -11.36
CA TYR A 128 7.24 4.92 -9.95
C TYR A 128 6.49 5.97 -9.11
N GLY A 129 6.78 7.25 -9.31
CA GLY A 129 6.11 8.34 -8.61
C GLY A 129 4.60 8.35 -8.83
N GLN A 130 4.14 8.04 -10.04
CA GLN A 130 2.71 7.88 -10.32
C GLN A 130 2.09 6.73 -9.51
N GLN A 131 2.76 5.58 -9.42
CA GLN A 131 2.27 4.44 -8.63
C GLN A 131 2.32 4.73 -7.13
N GLN A 132 3.35 5.45 -6.66
CA GLN A 132 3.48 5.87 -5.27
C GLN A 132 2.33 6.80 -4.86
N ASN A 133 1.98 7.78 -5.68
CA ASN A 133 0.86 8.68 -5.41
C ASN A 133 -0.47 7.90 -5.32
N ARG A 134 -0.73 7.00 -6.27
CA ARG A 134 -1.92 6.12 -6.23
C ARG A 134 -1.97 5.29 -4.95
N LYS A 135 -0.83 4.76 -4.50
CA LYS A 135 -0.74 4.04 -3.23
C LYS A 135 -1.05 4.94 -2.04
N LEU A 136 -0.45 6.13 -1.96
CA LEU A 136 -0.65 7.04 -0.83
C LEU A 136 -2.13 7.44 -0.70
N GLU A 137 -2.80 7.71 -1.82
CA GLU A 137 -4.24 7.96 -1.86
C GLU A 137 -5.05 6.77 -1.34
N LEU A 138 -4.69 5.54 -1.75
CA LEU A 138 -5.38 4.34 -1.32
C LEU A 138 -5.16 4.06 0.17
N ASP A 139 -3.92 4.20 0.67
CA ASP A 139 -3.56 4.00 2.07
C ASP A 139 -4.28 5.01 2.98
N ALA A 140 -4.44 6.27 2.53
CA ALA A 140 -5.23 7.28 3.25
C ALA A 140 -6.70 6.86 3.40
N LYS A 141 -7.34 6.42 2.30
CA LYS A 141 -8.73 5.94 2.31
C LYS A 141 -8.89 4.68 3.17
N LEU A 142 -7.92 3.76 3.12
CA LEU A 142 -7.90 2.56 3.95
C LEU A 142 -7.81 2.88 5.43
N LYS A 143 -6.97 3.85 5.82
CA LYS A 143 -6.83 4.28 7.21
C LYS A 143 -8.14 4.85 7.75
N GLU A 144 -8.83 5.66 6.97
CA GLU A 144 -10.15 6.21 7.33
C GLU A 144 -11.21 5.10 7.43
N TRP A 145 -11.27 4.22 6.43
CA TRP A 145 -12.21 3.10 6.42
C TRP A 145 -12.01 2.14 7.60
N ARG A 146 -10.76 1.80 7.94
CA ARG A 146 -10.45 0.96 9.10
C ARG A 146 -10.94 1.60 10.40
N LYS A 147 -10.70 2.90 10.59
CA LYS A 147 -11.20 3.64 11.77
C LYS A 147 -12.73 3.59 11.86
N SER A 148 -13.41 3.80 10.74
CA SER A 148 -14.88 3.74 10.67
C SER A 148 -15.42 2.34 10.99
N LYS A 149 -14.83 1.30 10.39
CA LYS A 149 -15.26 -0.09 10.61
C LYS A 149 -14.92 -0.64 11.98
N GLU A 150 -13.80 -0.24 12.57
CA GLU A 150 -13.44 -0.63 13.94
C GLU A 150 -14.43 -0.05 14.96
N ALA A 151 -14.87 1.19 14.77
CA ALA A 151 -15.93 1.80 15.59
C ALA A 151 -17.26 1.03 15.45
N GLU A 152 -17.72 0.77 14.22
CA GLU A 152 -18.95 0.00 13.96
C GLU A 152 -18.90 -1.42 14.55
N HIS A 153 -17.73 -2.07 14.49
CA HIS A 153 -17.58 -3.44 15.00
C HIS A 153 -17.58 -3.50 16.53
N LEU A 154 -16.98 -2.51 17.22
CA LEU A 154 -17.02 -2.42 18.68
C LEU A 154 -18.44 -2.23 19.20
N ASP A 155 -19.23 -1.36 18.56
CA ASP A 155 -20.63 -1.13 18.89
C ASP A 155 -21.48 -2.41 18.70
N GLU A 156 -21.19 -3.20 17.66
CA GLU A 156 -21.87 -4.48 17.41
C GLU A 156 -21.54 -5.54 18.48
N ILE A 157 -20.28 -5.60 18.95
CA ILE A 157 -19.86 -6.51 20.03
C ILE A 157 -20.52 -6.10 21.35
N GLU A 158 -20.57 -4.81 21.67
CA GLU A 158 -21.18 -4.31 22.90
C GLU A 158 -22.71 -4.52 22.91
N SER A 159 -23.37 -4.26 21.79
CA SER A 159 -24.80 -4.55 21.57
C SER A 159 -25.13 -6.05 21.68
N LYS A 160 -24.27 -6.92 21.15
CA LYS A 160 -24.44 -8.39 21.30
C LYS A 160 -24.18 -8.88 22.73
N LYS A 161 -23.38 -8.15 23.53
CA LYS A 161 -23.11 -8.47 24.95
C LYS A 161 -24.31 -8.13 25.83
N SER A 162 -24.98 -7.01 25.61
CA SER A 162 -26.14 -6.58 26.41
C SER A 162 -27.33 -7.53 26.28
N HIS A 163 -27.54 -8.12 25.10
CA HIS A 163 -28.61 -9.11 24.86
C HIS A 163 -28.38 -10.50 25.49
N LYS A 164 -27.17 -10.79 26.00
CA LYS A 164 -26.88 -12.08 26.66
C LYS A 164 -27.08 -12.06 28.19
N SER A 165 -27.51 -10.92 28.75
CA SER A 165 -27.62 -10.70 30.21
C SER A 165 -29.04 -10.87 30.77
N SER A 166 -30.06 -11.12 29.94
CA SER A 166 -31.47 -11.14 30.37
C SER A 166 -32.07 -12.55 30.41
N LYS A 167 -31.35 -13.52 31.00
CA LYS A 167 -31.93 -14.84 31.30
C LYS A 167 -31.27 -15.56 32.48
N SER A 168 -31.36 -14.98 33.67
CA SER A 168 -31.20 -15.73 34.94
C SER A 168 -31.97 -15.05 36.05
N GLY A 169 -33.13 -15.61 36.42
CA GLY A 169 -33.85 -15.16 37.61
C GLY A 169 -35.35 -15.46 37.64
N SER A 170 -35.75 -16.73 37.59
CA SER A 170 -37.08 -17.24 37.96
C SER A 170 -37.00 -18.77 37.93
N SER A 171 -37.47 -19.62 38.85
CA SER A 171 -38.22 -19.54 40.10
C SER A 171 -38.33 -21.00 40.61
N CYS A 172 -38.47 -21.21 41.92
CA CYS A 172 -39.07 -22.35 42.64
C CYS A 172 -38.61 -23.80 42.32
N GLY A 173 -37.66 -24.32 43.11
CA GLY A 173 -37.50 -25.76 43.33
C GLY A 173 -38.37 -26.22 44.50
N SER A 174 -39.51 -26.81 44.21
CA SER A 174 -40.46 -27.36 45.19
C SER A 174 -39.90 -28.55 45.96
N SER A 175 -40.20 -28.57 47.26
CA SER A 175 -39.92 -29.61 48.24
C SER A 175 -40.39 -31.00 47.81
N ALA A 176 -39.54 -32.02 48.00
CA ALA A 176 -39.95 -33.42 48.02
C ALA A 176 -39.40 -34.10 49.28
N SER A 177 -40.29 -34.35 50.23
CA SER A 177 -40.07 -35.06 51.48
C SER A 177 -39.64 -36.51 51.24
N THR A 178 -38.55 -36.95 51.88
CA THR A 178 -38.25 -38.38 52.02
C THR A 178 -38.50 -38.80 53.47
N LYS A 179 -39.49 -39.70 53.63
CA LYS A 179 -39.97 -40.26 54.89
C LYS A 179 -39.10 -41.47 55.25
N LEU A 180 -38.41 -41.42 56.39
CA LEU A 180 -37.80 -42.59 57.04
C LEU A 180 -38.89 -43.49 57.62
N SER A 181 -38.83 -44.78 57.34
CA SER A 181 -39.40 -45.83 58.19
C SER A 181 -38.37 -46.94 58.36
N ARG A 182 -38.27 -47.37 59.64
CA ARG A 182 -37.38 -48.36 60.24
C ARG A 182 -37.41 -49.74 59.59
#